data_AF-A0A5N0YW19-F1
#
_entry.id   AF-A0A5N0YW19-F1
#
_cell.length_a   1.000
_cell.length_b   1.000
_cell.length_c   1.000
_cell.angle_alpha   90.00
_cell.angle_beta   90.00
_cell.angle_gamma   90.00
#
_symmetry.space_group_name_H-M   'P 1'
#
loop_
_entity.id
_entity.type
_entity.pdbx_description
1 polymer ?
#
loop_
_entity_poly.entity_id
_entity_poly.type
_entity_poly.pdbx_seq_one_letter_code
_entity_poly.pdbx_strand_id
1 'polypeptide(L)'
;MLLLETSSKHKLNRLLNELFTISEESWGYYQFQRDILRKKVSLEQQKEFIQQAIMCGKQTARALRKKYPHKNIMELCGILGTNVVHCKSEATAERVTFATYDKEEGIRSMLEPIQRFVQESEHPDLTTTKITDSILAHELFHHIEMSYPLIYTQQTKIELWHIFSYKYYSTIRSLSEIAAMSFSQEINQFGFHPYILEVAMVWPYDPERSEKLSAEVQEIEQRKIES
;
A
#
# COMPACT_ATOMS: atom_id res chain seq x y z
N MET A 1 26.98 3.51 21.47
CA MET A 1 25.65 4.07 21.12
C MET A 1 25.72 4.81 19.81
N LEU A 2 26.46 5.94 19.71
CA LEU A 2 26.59 6.72 18.47
C LEU A 2 26.99 5.91 17.22
N LEU A 3 28.05 5.10 17.28
CA LEU A 3 28.51 4.30 16.13
C LEU A 3 27.49 3.27 15.64
N LEU A 4 26.70 2.69 16.56
CA LEU A 4 25.64 1.73 16.24
C LEU A 4 24.43 2.44 15.61
N GLU A 5 24.06 3.62 16.14
CA GLU A 5 23.00 4.47 15.58
C GLU A 5 23.36 4.94 14.16
N THR A 6 24.60 5.41 13.94
CA THR A 6 25.07 5.80 12.61
C THR A 6 25.09 4.62 11.64
N SER A 7 25.48 3.43 12.10
CA SER A 7 25.44 2.21 11.27
C SER A 7 24.02 1.80 10.89
N SER A 8 23.06 1.87 11.83
CA SER A 8 21.65 1.56 11.58
C SER A 8 21.04 2.50 10.54
N LYS A 9 21.22 3.81 10.71
CA LYS A 9 20.72 4.82 9.76
C LYS A 9 21.31 4.64 8.35
N HIS A 10 22.59 4.30 8.25
CA HIS A 10 23.20 4.02 6.94
C HIS A 10 22.61 2.79 6.26
N LYS A 11 22.28 1.74 7.01
CA LYS A 11 21.62 0.55 6.44
C LYS A 11 20.20 0.87 5.98
N LEU A 12 19.41 1.58 6.78
CA LEU A 12 18.07 2.01 6.39
C LEU A 12 18.10 2.86 5.12
N ASN A 13 19.03 3.82 5.01
CA ASN A 13 19.17 4.63 3.81
C ASN A 13 19.52 3.81 2.56
N ARG A 14 20.37 2.78 2.70
CA ARG A 14 20.66 1.86 1.60
C ARG A 14 19.41 1.08 1.19
N LEU A 15 18.70 0.50 2.16
CA LEU A 15 17.46 -0.22 1.94
C LEU A 15 16.44 0.67 1.22
N LEU A 16 16.25 1.90 1.69
CA LEU A 16 15.35 2.87 1.04
C LEU A 16 15.78 3.10 -0.41
N ASN A 17 17.03 3.46 -0.67
CA ASN A 17 17.52 3.71 -2.03
C ASN A 17 17.22 2.54 -2.97
N GLU A 18 17.35 1.30 -2.50
CA GLU A 18 16.99 0.11 -3.29
C GLU A 18 15.47 0.04 -3.52
N LEU A 19 14.65 0.22 -2.48
CA LEU A 19 13.19 0.20 -2.58
C LEU A 19 12.62 1.27 -3.53
N PHE A 20 13.25 2.45 -3.60
CA PHE A 20 12.87 3.52 -4.54
C PHE A 20 13.06 3.13 -6.02
N THR A 21 13.86 2.10 -6.32
CA THR A 21 14.07 1.62 -7.70
C THR A 21 13.07 0.56 -8.13
N ILE A 22 12.28 0.01 -7.20
CA ILE A 22 11.32 -1.05 -7.49
C ILE A 22 10.13 -0.49 -8.27
N SER A 23 9.80 -1.15 -9.38
CA SER A 23 8.67 -0.76 -10.21
C SER A 23 7.32 -1.04 -9.54
N GLU A 24 6.31 -0.25 -9.91
CA GLU A 24 4.92 -0.45 -9.48
C GLU A 24 4.38 -1.84 -9.85
N GLU A 25 4.79 -2.42 -11.00
CA GLU A 25 4.40 -3.77 -11.39
C GLU A 25 4.98 -4.84 -10.45
N SER A 26 6.25 -4.72 -10.06
CA SER A 26 6.90 -5.65 -9.11
C SER A 26 6.27 -5.57 -7.73
N TRP A 27 5.88 -4.38 -7.29
CA TRP A 27 5.08 -4.23 -6.09
C TRP A 27 3.70 -4.92 -6.21
N GLY A 28 3.09 -4.90 -7.38
CA GLY A 28 1.89 -5.67 -7.67
C GLY A 28 2.09 -7.18 -7.47
N TYR A 29 3.17 -7.76 -8.01
CA TYR A 29 3.49 -9.16 -7.79
C TYR A 29 3.82 -9.46 -6.32
N TYR A 30 4.52 -8.56 -5.64
CA TYR A 30 4.79 -8.64 -4.20
C TYR A 30 3.50 -8.77 -3.38
N GLN A 31 2.48 -7.96 -3.72
CA GLN A 31 1.16 -8.04 -3.09
C GLN A 31 0.41 -9.32 -3.48
N PHE A 32 0.52 -9.76 -4.73
CA PHE A 32 -0.14 -10.98 -5.20
C PHE A 32 0.41 -12.26 -4.54
N GLN A 33 1.72 -12.31 -4.27
CA GLN A 33 2.34 -13.45 -3.58
C GLN A 33 1.80 -13.67 -2.16
N ARG A 34 1.23 -12.63 -1.55
CA ARG A 34 0.59 -12.65 -0.23
C ARG A 34 -0.89 -13.05 -0.29
N ASP A 35 -1.48 -13.14 -1.49
CA ASP A 35 -2.86 -13.58 -1.67
C ASP A 35 -3.00 -15.10 -1.48
N ILE A 36 -4.07 -15.52 -0.80
CA ILE A 36 -4.43 -16.94 -0.62
C ILE A 36 -4.69 -17.61 -1.98
N LEU A 37 -5.12 -16.83 -2.97
CA LEU A 37 -5.49 -17.27 -4.31
C LEU A 37 -4.33 -17.28 -5.30
N ARG A 38 -3.10 -16.94 -4.89
CA ARG A 38 -1.93 -16.81 -5.77
C ARG A 38 -1.69 -18.03 -6.68
N LYS A 39 -1.93 -19.24 -6.18
CA LYS A 39 -1.72 -20.50 -6.94
C LYS A 39 -2.80 -20.78 -7.98
N LYS A 40 -3.91 -20.04 -7.95
CA LYS A 40 -5.06 -20.21 -8.85
C LYS A 40 -5.02 -19.27 -10.06
N VAL A 41 -4.09 -18.31 -10.07
CA VAL A 41 -3.97 -17.28 -11.11
C VAL A 41 -2.62 -17.44 -11.77
N SER A 42 -2.59 -17.64 -13.09
CA SER A 42 -1.33 -17.78 -13.85
C SER A 42 -0.53 -16.48 -13.81
N LEU A 43 0.78 -16.54 -14.10
CA LEU A 43 1.62 -15.33 -14.13
C LEU A 43 1.13 -14.29 -15.15
N GLU A 44 0.70 -14.73 -16.34
CA GLU A 44 0.11 -13.84 -17.35
C GLU A 44 -1.16 -13.15 -16.85
N GLN A 45 -2.04 -13.90 -16.17
CA GLN A 45 -3.25 -13.32 -15.57
C GLN A 45 -2.91 -12.36 -14.42
N GLN A 46 -1.90 -12.68 -13.60
CA GLN A 46 -1.44 -11.79 -12.54
C GLN A 46 -0.97 -10.46 -13.13
N LYS A 47 -0.16 -10.51 -14.20
CA LYS A 47 0.32 -9.31 -14.90
C LYS A 47 -0.83 -8.43 -15.36
N GLU A 48 -1.81 -9.00 -16.05
CA GLU A 48 -2.98 -8.27 -16.53
C GLU A 48 -3.77 -7.67 -15.36
N PHE A 49 -4.05 -8.45 -14.32
CA PHE A 49 -4.81 -7.97 -13.17
C PHE A 49 -4.09 -6.86 -12.40
N ILE A 50 -2.77 -6.98 -12.23
CA ILE A 50 -1.93 -5.95 -11.61
C ILE A 50 -2.04 -4.64 -12.41
N GLN A 51 -1.86 -4.70 -13.74
CA GLN A 51 -1.96 -3.53 -14.60
C GLN A 51 -3.34 -2.86 -14.54
N GLN A 52 -4.41 -3.66 -14.56
CA GLN A 52 -5.78 -3.14 -14.45
C GLN A 52 -6.07 -2.53 -13.06
N ALA A 53 -5.59 -3.15 -11.97
CA ALA A 53 -5.72 -2.61 -10.63
C ALA A 53 -4.97 -1.28 -10.47
N ILE A 54 -3.74 -1.19 -10.99
CA ILE A 54 -2.96 0.06 -11.03
C ILE A 54 -3.73 1.15 -11.77
N MET A 55 -4.22 0.84 -12.98
CA MET A 55 -5.00 1.80 -13.78
C MET A 55 -6.28 2.22 -13.06
N CYS A 56 -6.97 1.29 -12.41
CA CYS A 56 -8.17 1.56 -11.62
C CYS A 56 -7.89 2.59 -10.50
N GLY A 57 -6.82 2.37 -9.72
CA GLY A 57 -6.39 3.31 -8.68
C GLY A 57 -6.10 4.71 -9.23
N LYS A 58 -5.28 4.78 -10.28
CA LYS A 58 -4.90 6.05 -10.93
C LYS A 58 -6.09 6.80 -11.54
N GLN A 59 -6.97 6.09 -12.24
CA GLN A 59 -8.17 6.67 -12.83
C GLN A 59 -9.12 7.21 -11.76
N THR A 60 -9.28 6.47 -10.66
CA THR A 60 -10.09 6.91 -9.51
C THR A 60 -9.52 8.19 -8.90
N ALA A 61 -8.20 8.27 -8.71
CA ALA A 61 -7.52 9.47 -8.22
C ALA A 61 -7.72 10.67 -9.17
N ARG A 62 -7.54 10.47 -10.48
CA ARG A 62 -7.74 11.52 -11.51
C ARG A 62 -9.18 12.02 -11.56
N ALA A 63 -10.15 11.10 -11.47
CA ALA A 63 -11.57 11.45 -11.44
C ALA A 63 -11.90 12.28 -10.19
N LEU A 64 -11.39 11.88 -9.02
CA LEU A 64 -11.58 12.60 -7.77
C LEU A 64 -10.93 13.98 -7.81
N ARG A 65 -9.70 14.08 -8.34
CA ARG A 65 -8.96 15.33 -8.52
C ARG A 65 -9.68 16.30 -9.48
N LYS A 66 -10.32 15.79 -10.53
CA LYS A 66 -11.15 16.58 -11.46
C LYS A 66 -12.40 17.13 -10.76
N LYS A 67 -13.02 16.35 -9.88
CA LYS A 67 -14.22 16.75 -9.13
C LYS A 67 -13.90 17.75 -8.01
N TYR A 68 -12.76 17.56 -7.33
CA TYR A 68 -12.31 18.40 -6.22
C TYR A 68 -10.88 18.90 -6.45
N PRO A 69 -10.72 19.92 -7.33
CA PRO A 69 -9.42 20.54 -7.57
C PRO A 69 -8.83 21.12 -6.28
N HIS A 70 -7.50 21.06 -6.13
CA HIS A 70 -6.74 21.67 -5.03
C HIS A 70 -7.00 21.17 -3.61
N LYS A 71 -7.89 20.18 -3.39
CA LYS A 71 -8.14 19.60 -2.07
C LYS A 71 -7.05 18.64 -1.64
N ASN A 72 -6.49 18.83 -0.45
CA ASN A 72 -5.59 17.83 0.13
C ASN A 72 -6.37 16.59 0.59
N ILE A 73 -5.67 15.52 0.96
CA ILE A 73 -6.33 14.24 1.26
C ILE A 73 -7.21 14.31 2.51
N MET A 74 -6.83 15.08 3.52
CA MET A 74 -7.63 15.27 4.73
C MET A 74 -8.94 16.00 4.43
N GLU A 75 -8.90 17.03 3.59
CA GLU A 75 -10.11 17.70 3.09
C GLU A 75 -10.99 16.74 2.27
N LEU A 76 -10.39 15.89 1.44
CA LEU A 76 -11.12 14.89 0.65
C LEU A 76 -11.82 13.86 1.54
N CYS A 77 -11.17 13.39 2.61
CA CYS A 77 -11.79 12.50 3.60
C CYS A 77 -13.04 13.16 4.19
N GLY A 78 -12.95 14.42 4.65
CA GLY A 78 -14.09 15.15 5.19
C GLY A 78 -15.23 15.35 4.18
N ILE A 79 -14.90 15.69 2.93
CA ILE A 79 -15.89 15.86 1.84
C ILE A 79 -16.62 14.55 1.52
N LEU A 80 -15.91 13.43 1.57
CA LEU A 80 -16.47 12.11 1.27
C LEU A 80 -17.13 11.45 2.49
N GLY A 81 -17.15 12.12 3.64
CA GLY A 81 -17.82 11.63 4.84
C GLY A 81 -17.01 10.63 5.65
N THR A 82 -15.69 10.57 5.44
CA THR A 82 -14.78 9.74 6.23
C THR A 82 -14.17 10.58 7.34
N ASN A 83 -14.54 10.28 8.59
CA ASN A 83 -13.92 10.88 9.76
C ASN A 83 -12.47 10.38 9.91
N VAL A 84 -11.57 11.22 10.41
CA VAL A 84 -10.17 10.86 10.69
C VAL A 84 -9.86 11.16 12.14
N VAL A 85 -9.47 10.13 12.90
CA VAL A 85 -9.12 10.23 14.31
C VAL A 85 -7.68 9.76 14.51
N HIS A 86 -6.89 10.53 15.25
CA HIS A 86 -5.55 10.11 15.65
C HIS A 86 -5.62 9.35 16.97
N CYS A 87 -5.05 8.14 16.99
CA CYS A 87 -5.04 7.27 18.17
C CYS A 87 -3.62 6.98 18.63
N LYS A 88 -3.49 6.63 19.92
CA LYS A 88 -2.27 6.00 20.42
C LYS A 88 -2.12 4.61 19.79
N SER A 89 -0.89 4.25 19.48
CA SER A 89 -0.53 2.96 18.88
C SER A 89 -0.74 1.82 19.88
N GLU A 90 -1.24 0.69 19.40
CA GLU A 90 -1.23 -0.61 20.10
C GLU A 90 -0.15 -1.53 19.49
N ALA A 91 0.92 -0.97 18.93
CA ALA A 91 1.97 -1.73 18.27
C ALA A 91 2.61 -2.77 19.20
N THR A 92 2.67 -4.00 18.71
CA THR A 92 3.44 -5.10 19.31
C THR A 92 4.56 -5.49 18.35
N ALA A 93 5.60 -6.17 18.84
CA ALA A 93 6.73 -6.62 18.02
C ALA A 93 6.31 -7.51 16.82
N GLU A 94 5.14 -8.14 16.88
CA GLU A 94 4.67 -9.06 15.83
C GLU A 94 3.86 -8.36 14.72
N ARG A 95 3.17 -7.26 15.05
CA ARG A 95 2.30 -6.53 14.11
C ARG A 95 2.29 -5.03 14.37
N VAL A 96 2.81 -4.27 13.40
CA VAL A 96 2.72 -2.80 13.37
C VAL A 96 1.48 -2.44 12.56
N THR A 97 0.51 -1.77 13.19
CA THR A 97 -0.69 -1.26 12.53
C THR A 97 -0.56 0.26 12.39
N PHE A 98 -0.69 0.77 11.16
CA PHE A 98 -0.48 2.19 10.85
C PHE A 98 -1.79 2.98 10.78
N ALA A 99 -2.84 2.32 10.29
CA ALA A 99 -4.21 2.78 10.40
C ALA A 99 -5.17 1.58 10.45
N THR A 100 -6.38 1.85 10.89
CA THR A 100 -7.54 0.98 10.67
C THR A 100 -8.69 1.80 10.15
N TYR A 101 -9.44 1.26 9.19
CA TYR A 101 -10.72 1.81 8.78
C TYR A 101 -11.88 1.04 9.41
N ASP A 102 -12.81 1.78 9.99
CA ASP A 102 -14.13 1.29 10.37
C ASP A 102 -15.21 2.11 9.67
N LYS A 103 -16.32 1.45 9.29
CA LYS A 103 -17.39 2.10 8.53
C LYS A 103 -18.14 3.14 9.36
N GLU A 104 -18.30 2.93 10.66
CA GLU A 104 -19.05 3.81 11.56
C GLU A 104 -18.15 4.89 12.18
N GLU A 105 -16.90 4.55 12.51
CA GLU A 105 -15.96 5.46 13.18
C GLU A 105 -15.03 6.23 12.22
N GLY A 106 -14.82 5.73 11.00
CA GLY A 106 -13.90 6.28 10.01
C GLY A 106 -12.46 5.74 10.12
N ILE A 107 -11.49 6.55 9.71
CA ILE A 107 -10.07 6.18 9.72
C ILE A 107 -9.46 6.50 11.08
N ARG A 108 -8.89 5.49 11.73
CA ARG A 108 -8.05 5.66 12.92
C ARG A 108 -6.59 5.56 12.50
N SER A 109 -5.85 6.66 12.62
CA SER A 109 -4.42 6.72 12.26
C SER A 109 -3.53 6.66 13.50
N MET A 110 -2.56 5.75 13.51
CA MET A 110 -1.56 5.59 14.58
C MET A 110 -0.34 6.47 14.29
N LEU A 111 -0.13 7.50 15.09
CA LEU A 111 0.94 8.47 14.84
C LEU A 111 2.33 7.99 15.31
N GLU A 112 2.40 7.15 16.35
CA GLU A 112 3.67 6.71 16.94
C GLU A 112 4.56 5.94 15.95
N PRO A 113 4.07 4.95 15.18
CA PRO A 113 4.92 4.24 14.21
C PRO A 113 5.47 5.15 13.11
N ILE A 114 4.68 6.15 12.69
CA ILE A 114 5.10 7.16 11.72
C ILE A 114 6.25 7.99 12.30
N GLN A 115 6.07 8.53 13.51
CA GLN A 115 7.08 9.35 14.16
C GLN A 115 8.37 8.57 14.41
N ARG A 116 8.26 7.32 14.87
CA ARG A 116 9.40 6.44 15.12
C ARG A 116 10.20 6.18 13.84
N PHE A 117 9.53 5.89 12.74
CA PHE A 117 10.19 5.71 11.44
C PHE A 117 10.86 6.98 10.91
N VAL A 118 10.18 8.13 11.00
CA VAL A 118 10.72 9.41 10.52
C VAL A 118 11.99 9.81 11.26
N GLN A 119 12.08 9.52 12.57
CA GLN A 119 13.29 9.76 13.38
C GLN A 119 14.50 8.92 12.93
N GLU A 120 14.27 7.76 12.33
CA GLU A 120 15.34 6.89 11.83
C GLU A 120 15.72 7.16 10.37
N SER A 121 14.75 7.38 9.48
CA SER A 121 15.04 7.52 8.04
C SER A 121 15.67 8.85 7.67
N GLU A 122 15.23 9.96 8.29
CA GLU A 122 15.59 11.34 7.92
C GLU A 122 15.47 11.64 6.41
N HIS A 123 14.72 10.82 5.65
CA HIS A 123 14.61 10.95 4.20
C HIS A 123 13.67 12.10 3.82
N PRO A 124 14.05 13.02 2.91
CA PRO A 124 13.31 14.26 2.65
C PRO A 124 11.88 14.01 2.11
N ASP A 125 11.66 12.91 1.41
CA ASP A 125 10.33 12.54 0.90
C ASP A 125 9.48 11.69 1.86
N LEU A 126 10.04 11.20 2.96
CA LEU A 126 9.35 10.34 3.91
C LEU A 126 9.08 11.10 5.21
N THR A 127 8.41 12.25 5.09
CA THR A 127 8.03 13.07 6.24
C THR A 127 6.75 12.55 6.90
N THR A 128 6.52 12.91 8.16
CA THR A 128 5.29 12.57 8.90
C THR A 128 4.03 12.92 8.10
N THR A 129 3.99 14.09 7.46
CA THR A 129 2.85 14.53 6.65
C THR A 129 2.66 13.64 5.43
N LYS A 130 3.70 13.41 4.63
CA LYS A 130 3.58 12.58 3.41
C LYS A 130 3.20 11.13 3.72
N ILE A 131 3.76 10.56 4.78
CA ILE A 131 3.40 9.20 5.23
C ILE A 131 1.94 9.15 5.70
N THR A 132 1.51 10.13 6.50
CA THR A 132 0.12 10.22 6.95
C THR A 132 -0.83 10.36 5.76
N ASP A 133 -0.52 11.25 4.82
CA ASP A 133 -1.32 11.47 3.62
C ASP A 133 -1.41 10.22 2.73
N SER A 134 -0.33 9.44 2.67
CA SER A 134 -0.28 8.15 1.98
C SER A 134 -1.25 7.14 2.59
N ILE A 135 -1.22 7.01 3.93
CA ILE A 135 -2.09 6.10 4.69
C ILE A 135 -3.55 6.53 4.57
N LEU A 136 -3.85 7.82 4.73
CA LEU A 136 -5.22 8.34 4.59
C LEU A 136 -5.77 8.13 3.18
N ALA A 137 -4.94 8.31 2.15
CA ALA A 137 -5.37 8.09 0.77
C ALA A 137 -5.66 6.62 0.47
N HIS A 138 -4.86 5.71 1.03
CA HIS A 138 -5.11 4.27 0.94
C HIS A 138 -6.49 3.92 1.51
N GLU A 139 -6.79 4.34 2.75
CA GLU A 139 -8.08 4.05 3.37
C GLU A 139 -9.26 4.76 2.67
N LEU A 140 -9.04 5.99 2.16
CA LEU A 140 -10.04 6.71 1.39
C LEU A 140 -10.41 5.97 0.10
N PHE A 141 -9.43 5.31 -0.55
CA PHE A 141 -9.73 4.47 -1.71
C PHE A 141 -10.68 3.34 -1.34
N HIS A 142 -10.44 2.62 -0.23
CA HIS A 142 -11.35 1.56 0.21
C HIS A 142 -12.76 2.07 0.53
N HIS A 143 -12.87 3.26 1.11
CA HIS A 143 -14.17 3.91 1.30
C HIS A 143 -14.90 4.17 -0.05
N ILE A 144 -14.17 4.67 -1.05
CA ILE A 144 -14.70 4.88 -2.42
C ILE A 144 -15.08 3.54 -3.04
N GLU A 145 -14.21 2.53 -2.97
CA GLU A 145 -14.42 1.19 -3.52
C GLU A 145 -15.68 0.53 -2.96
N MET A 146 -15.94 0.67 -1.66
CA MET A 146 -17.18 0.19 -1.03
C MET A 146 -18.42 0.93 -1.53
N SER A 147 -18.29 2.20 -1.87
CA SER A 147 -19.39 3.07 -2.32
C SER A 147 -19.72 2.91 -3.81
N TYR A 148 -18.81 2.33 -4.60
CA TYR A 148 -18.97 2.16 -6.05
C TYR A 148 -18.75 0.71 -6.50
N PRO A 149 -19.81 -0.14 -6.52
CA PRO A 149 -19.70 -1.56 -6.86
C PRO A 149 -19.19 -1.88 -8.27
N LEU A 150 -19.14 -0.89 -9.16
CA LEU A 150 -18.67 -1.04 -10.55
C LEU A 150 -17.16 -0.82 -10.71
N ILE A 151 -16.45 -0.51 -9.63
CA ILE A 151 -14.99 -0.39 -9.66
C ILE A 151 -14.36 -1.75 -10.00
N TYR A 152 -13.29 -1.73 -10.80
CA TYR A 152 -12.68 -2.94 -11.40
C TYR A 152 -12.36 -4.03 -10.38
N THR A 153 -11.85 -3.64 -9.21
CA THR A 153 -11.44 -4.54 -8.12
C THR A 153 -12.61 -5.30 -7.49
N GLN A 154 -13.82 -4.72 -7.52
CA GLN A 154 -15.07 -5.37 -7.06
C GLN A 154 -15.71 -6.24 -8.14
N GLN A 155 -15.46 -5.94 -9.41
CA GLN A 155 -15.99 -6.70 -10.55
C GLN A 155 -15.13 -7.92 -10.88
N THR A 156 -13.82 -7.83 -10.66
CA THR A 156 -12.88 -8.91 -11.00
C THR A 156 -13.02 -10.04 -9.99
N LYS A 157 -13.62 -11.13 -10.45
CA LYS A 157 -13.78 -12.34 -9.65
C LYS A 157 -13.12 -13.51 -10.34
N ILE A 158 -12.40 -14.32 -9.58
CA ILE A 158 -11.83 -15.58 -10.07
C ILE A 158 -12.67 -16.76 -9.62
N GLU A 159 -12.78 -17.76 -10.49
CA GLU A 159 -13.43 -19.03 -10.17
C GLU A 159 -12.56 -19.78 -9.15
N LEU A 160 -13.07 -20.02 -7.94
CA LEU A 160 -12.34 -20.75 -6.91
C LEU A 160 -12.46 -22.25 -7.09
N TRP A 161 -13.65 -22.73 -7.45
CA TRP A 161 -13.96 -24.12 -7.66
C TRP A 161 -15.22 -24.24 -8.51
N HIS A 162 -15.32 -25.35 -9.24
CA HIS A 162 -16.56 -25.81 -9.85
C HIS A 162 -16.89 -27.21 -9.36
N ILE A 163 -18.16 -27.44 -9.05
CA ILE A 163 -18.71 -28.78 -8.83
C ILE A 163 -19.92 -28.90 -9.75
N PHE A 164 -19.82 -29.79 -10.74
CA PHE A 164 -20.77 -29.88 -11.86
C PHE A 164 -21.00 -28.51 -12.53
N SER A 165 -22.24 -28.02 -12.61
CA SER A 165 -22.57 -26.74 -13.24
C SER A 165 -22.43 -25.52 -12.32
N TYR A 166 -22.05 -25.71 -11.06
CA TYR A 166 -21.94 -24.63 -10.09
C TYR A 166 -20.52 -24.10 -10.04
N LYS A 167 -20.37 -22.80 -10.25
CA LYS A 167 -19.10 -22.08 -10.19
C LYS A 167 -19.13 -21.11 -9.02
N TYR A 168 -18.11 -21.19 -8.16
CA TYR A 168 -17.95 -20.25 -7.06
C TYR A 168 -16.91 -19.20 -7.41
N TYR A 169 -17.24 -17.92 -7.19
CA TYR A 169 -16.41 -16.77 -7.55
C TYR A 169 -16.06 -15.95 -6.31
N SER A 170 -14.81 -15.48 -6.21
CA SER A 170 -14.37 -14.53 -5.18
C SER A 170 -13.64 -13.36 -5.80
N THR A 171 -13.77 -12.17 -5.21
CA THR A 171 -12.87 -11.05 -5.49
C THR A 171 -11.46 -11.42 -5.04
N ILE A 172 -10.45 -10.83 -5.69
CA ILE A 172 -9.05 -10.98 -5.33
C ILE A 172 -8.68 -9.80 -4.45
N ARG A 173 -8.43 -10.05 -3.16
CA ARG A 173 -8.14 -8.98 -2.19
C ARG A 173 -6.91 -8.18 -2.62
N SER A 174 -5.87 -8.83 -3.14
CA SER A 174 -4.66 -8.12 -3.59
C SER A 174 -4.91 -7.07 -4.67
N LEU A 175 -5.96 -7.17 -5.49
CA LEU A 175 -6.26 -6.15 -6.50
C LEU A 175 -6.79 -4.86 -5.87
N SER A 176 -7.59 -4.97 -4.81
CA SER A 176 -8.06 -3.83 -4.03
C SER A 176 -6.88 -3.09 -3.40
N GLU A 177 -5.95 -3.82 -2.79
CA GLU A 177 -4.73 -3.25 -2.15
C GLU A 177 -3.81 -2.58 -3.19
N ILE A 178 -3.59 -3.20 -4.36
CA ILE A 178 -2.81 -2.61 -5.47
C ILE A 178 -3.44 -1.30 -5.93
N ALA A 179 -4.76 -1.30 -6.17
CA ALA A 179 -5.47 -0.10 -6.59
C ALA A 179 -5.42 1.01 -5.53
N ALA A 180 -5.51 0.67 -4.25
CA ALA A 180 -5.39 1.62 -3.14
C ALA A 180 -4.01 2.27 -3.07
N MET A 181 -2.94 1.50 -3.26
CA MET A 181 -1.57 2.03 -3.28
C MET A 181 -1.32 2.93 -4.50
N SER A 182 -1.75 2.52 -5.70
CA SER A 182 -1.64 3.34 -6.91
C SER A 182 -2.49 4.61 -6.82
N PHE A 183 -3.69 4.53 -6.23
CA PHE A 183 -4.52 5.70 -5.93
C PHE A 183 -3.79 6.65 -4.99
N SER A 184 -3.22 6.13 -3.90
CA SER A 184 -2.51 6.92 -2.89
C SER A 184 -1.32 7.67 -3.47
N GLN A 185 -0.55 7.02 -4.35
CA GLN A 185 0.55 7.69 -5.07
C GLN A 185 0.03 8.81 -5.97
N GLU A 186 -0.96 8.51 -6.82
CA GLU A 186 -1.44 9.42 -7.86
C GLU A 186 -2.19 10.63 -7.26
N ILE A 187 -3.05 10.43 -6.25
CA ILE A 187 -3.83 11.51 -5.67
C ILE A 187 -2.94 12.52 -4.95
N ASN A 188 -1.90 12.05 -4.27
CA ASN A 188 -0.95 12.89 -3.54
C ASN A 188 0.22 13.39 -4.41
N GLN A 189 0.36 12.89 -5.65
CA GLN A 189 1.45 13.22 -6.58
C GLN A 189 2.84 12.93 -5.99
N PHE A 190 2.97 11.79 -5.30
CA PHE A 190 4.23 11.42 -4.68
C PHE A 190 5.28 10.97 -5.70
N GLY A 191 6.53 11.34 -5.45
CA GLY A 191 7.71 10.84 -6.17
C GLY A 191 8.15 9.45 -5.71
N PHE A 192 7.43 8.82 -4.78
CA PHE A 192 7.71 7.49 -4.25
C PHE A 192 6.46 6.63 -4.27
N HIS A 193 6.63 5.30 -4.33
CA HIS A 193 5.50 4.38 -4.30
C HIS A 193 5.11 4.00 -2.85
N PRO A 194 3.84 4.08 -2.44
CA PRO A 194 3.40 3.81 -1.06
C PRO A 194 3.83 2.46 -0.45
N TYR A 195 3.97 1.39 -1.26
CA TYR A 195 4.49 0.10 -0.79
C TYR A 195 5.87 0.16 -0.12
N ILE A 196 6.69 1.16 -0.42
CA ILE A 196 7.97 1.38 0.28
C ILE A 196 7.74 1.45 1.80
N LEU A 197 6.62 2.03 2.23
CA LEU A 197 6.26 2.18 3.64
C LEU A 197 5.97 0.83 4.31
N GLU A 198 5.38 -0.14 3.60
CA GLU A 198 5.10 -1.47 4.18
C GLU A 198 6.37 -2.22 4.56
N VAL A 199 7.45 -1.99 3.82
CA VAL A 199 8.77 -2.58 4.09
C VAL A 199 9.52 -1.71 5.11
N ALA A 200 9.70 -0.43 4.80
CA ALA A 200 10.60 0.43 5.55
C ALA A 200 10.08 0.78 6.95
N MET A 201 8.77 0.90 7.17
CA MET A 201 8.23 1.25 8.49
C MET A 201 8.29 0.10 9.51
N VAL A 202 8.66 -1.11 9.07
CA VAL A 202 8.98 -2.24 9.97
C VAL A 202 10.35 -2.05 10.64
N TRP A 203 11.26 -1.33 9.98
CA TRP A 203 12.64 -1.15 10.42
C TRP A 203 12.82 -0.75 11.90
N PRO A 204 12.10 0.24 12.45
CA PRO A 204 12.31 0.67 13.84
C PRO A 204 11.91 -0.36 14.91
N TYR A 205 11.27 -1.45 14.49
CA TYR A 205 10.79 -2.54 15.35
C TYR A 205 11.57 -3.83 15.08
N ASP A 206 11.84 -4.14 13.81
CA ASP A 206 12.50 -5.36 13.36
C ASP A 206 13.29 -5.11 12.05
N PRO A 207 14.56 -4.65 12.15
CA PRO A 207 15.40 -4.40 10.98
C PRO A 207 15.64 -5.65 10.13
N GLU A 208 15.81 -6.82 10.75
CA GLU A 208 16.06 -8.08 10.04
C GLU A 208 14.86 -8.46 9.17
N ARG A 209 13.64 -8.30 9.69
CA ARG A 209 12.41 -8.48 8.91
C ARG A 209 12.28 -7.46 7.80
N SER A 210 12.62 -6.19 8.04
CA SER A 210 12.63 -5.17 6.99
C SER A 210 13.60 -5.52 5.87
N GLU A 211 14.81 -5.96 6.19
CA GLU A 211 15.82 -6.42 5.22
C GLU A 211 15.31 -7.62 4.41
N LYS A 212 14.67 -8.60 5.07
CA LYS A 212 14.08 -9.76 4.41
C LYS A 212 12.96 -9.37 3.43
N LEU A 213 12.03 -8.49 3.84
CA LEU A 213 10.95 -8.00 2.98
C LEU A 213 11.51 -7.22 1.77
N SER A 214 12.59 -6.45 1.96
CA SER A 214 13.30 -5.77 0.88
C SER A 214 13.91 -6.76 -0.11
N ALA A 215 14.59 -7.80 0.39
CA ALA A 215 15.19 -8.83 -0.45
C ALA A 215 14.14 -9.59 -1.28
N GLU A 216 12.98 -9.91 -0.69
CA GLU A 216 11.86 -10.54 -1.39
C GLU A 216 11.38 -9.72 -2.60
N VAL A 217 11.18 -8.42 -2.43
CA VAL A 217 10.72 -7.58 -3.55
C VAL A 217 11.81 -7.31 -4.60
N GLN A 218 13.07 -7.24 -4.18
CA GLN A 218 14.20 -7.13 -5.11
C GLN A 218 14.34 -8.35 -6.00
N GLU A 219 14.16 -9.55 -5.43
CA GLU A 219 14.17 -10.80 -6.21
C GLU A 219 13.05 -10.82 -7.26
N ILE A 220 11.86 -10.29 -6.92
CA ILE A 220 10.76 -10.13 -7.88
C ILE A 220 11.15 -9.18 -9.01
N GLU A 221 11.71 -8.02 -8.68
CA GLU A 221 12.14 -7.02 -9.68
C GLU A 221 13.21 -7.60 -10.62
N GLN A 222 14.20 -8.33 -10.09
CA GLN A 222 15.26 -8.95 -10.89
C GLN A 222 14.70 -9.99 -11.87
N ARG A 223 13.86 -10.91 -11.39
CA ARG A 223 13.27 -11.96 -12.25
C ARG A 223 12.45 -11.39 -13.40
N LYS A 224 11.80 -10.24 -13.19
CA LYS A 224 11.02 -9.54 -14.22
C LYS A 224 11.91 -8.88 -15.29
N ILE A 225 13.13 -8.47 -14.93
CA ILE A 225 14.10 -7.91 -15.89
C ILE A 225 14.71 -9.02 -16.76
N GLU A 226 14.81 -10.24 -16.23
CA GLU A 226 15.39 -11.40 -16.91
C GLU A 226 14.42 -12.14 -17.87
N SER A 227 13.11 -11.83 -17.80
CA SER A 227 12.04 -12.42 -18.62
C SER A 227 11.65 -11.58 -19.82
#